data_AF-A0A661C209-F1
#
_entry.id   AF-A0A661C209-F1
#
_cell.length_a   1.000
_cell.length_b   1.000
_cell.length_c   1.000
_cell.angle_alpha   90.00
_cell.angle_beta   90.00
_cell.angle_gamma   90.00
#
_symmetry.space_group_name_H-M   'P 1'
#
loop_
_entity.id
_entity.type
_entity.pdbx_description
1 polymer ?
#
loop_
_entity_poly.entity_id
_entity_poly.type
_entity_poly.pdbx_seq_one_letter_code
_entity_poly.pdbx_strand_id
1 'polypeptide(L)'
;MPVFKIVDQMMKMFAIKFNKIVSVLLSVLWVGTASAVDKEKPINPFDYNFCGGERVYPIVGVNIATACGPRNQIALGRRGKISWVFPAYGSELERSGSFRLTDEQLDELSLYAEVVMVSNSQAPDNSHVLYKMGVNFSARKPAYVYSSMNDEYTPSNKLLHAMQSHVPDKPKLPECEESLSFFDPTMRMEDRLQLIKSANNTERQKLAKQQ
;
A
#
# COMPACT_ATOMS: atom_id res chain seq x y z
N MET A 1 -33.47 56.13 -76.93
CA MET A 1 -33.12 55.58 -75.60
C MET A 1 -33.28 54.06 -75.60
N PRO A 2 -32.20 53.29 -75.81
CA PRO A 2 -32.18 51.86 -75.53
C PRO A 2 -30.90 51.48 -74.76
N VAL A 3 -30.95 51.46 -73.42
CA VAL A 3 -29.82 51.03 -72.56
C VAL A 3 -30.20 49.85 -71.65
N PHE A 4 -31.44 49.35 -71.75
CA PHE A 4 -31.98 48.33 -70.84
C PHE A 4 -32.07 46.90 -71.44
N LYS A 5 -31.10 46.49 -72.27
CA LYS A 5 -31.08 45.12 -72.83
C LYS A 5 -29.75 44.34 -72.68
N ILE A 6 -28.76 44.88 -71.97
CA ILE A 6 -27.45 44.21 -71.83
C ILE A 6 -27.22 43.65 -70.41
N VAL A 7 -27.95 44.12 -69.38
CA VAL A 7 -27.72 43.68 -67.99
C VAL A 7 -28.43 42.35 -67.64
N ASP A 8 -29.50 41.97 -68.36
CA ASP A 8 -30.29 40.77 -68.03
C ASP A 8 -29.72 39.45 -68.62
N GLN A 9 -28.68 39.53 -69.46
CA GLN A 9 -28.06 38.36 -70.09
C GLN A 9 -26.77 37.89 -69.40
N MET A 10 -26.20 38.68 -68.47
CA MET A 10 -25.00 38.28 -67.70
C MET A 10 -25.33 37.60 -66.36
N MET A 11 -26.54 37.72 -65.82
CA MET A 11 -26.91 37.10 -64.53
C MET A 11 -27.49 35.68 -64.63
N LYS A 12 -27.72 35.15 -65.85
CA LYS A 12 -28.24 33.78 -66.07
C LYS A 12 -27.16 32.75 -66.45
N MET A 13 -25.90 33.14 -66.57
CA MET A 13 -24.78 32.23 -66.93
C MET A 13 -23.92 31.76 -65.73
N PHE A 14 -24.16 32.24 -64.51
CA PHE A 14 -23.48 31.73 -63.31
C PHE A 14 -24.32 30.75 -62.47
N ALA A 15 -25.56 30.47 -62.88
CA ALA A 15 -26.49 29.61 -62.14
C ALA A 15 -26.46 28.11 -62.53
N ILE A 16 -25.53 27.68 -63.39
CA ILE A 16 -25.49 26.28 -63.87
C ILE A 16 -24.05 25.80 -64.00
N LYS A 17 -23.38 25.57 -62.86
CA LYS A 17 -22.26 24.61 -62.71
C LYS A 17 -21.67 24.75 -61.30
N PHE A 18 -22.34 24.21 -60.29
CA PHE A 18 -21.72 23.59 -59.09
C PHE A 18 -22.81 22.82 -58.32
N ASN A 19 -23.67 22.13 -59.07
CA ASN A 19 -24.64 21.19 -58.52
C ASN A 19 -24.17 19.78 -58.86
N LYS A 20 -23.15 19.32 -58.12
CA LYS A 20 -22.68 17.95 -57.94
C LYS A 20 -21.34 18.04 -57.21
N ILE A 21 -21.25 17.34 -56.08
CA ILE A 21 -20.12 17.18 -55.16
C ILE A 21 -20.35 17.92 -53.83
N VAL A 22 -20.49 17.11 -52.78
CA VAL A 22 -20.66 17.39 -51.34
C VAL A 22 -22.08 17.70 -50.83
N SER A 23 -23.04 16.86 -51.23
CA SER A 23 -24.19 16.50 -50.39
C SER A 23 -23.81 15.30 -49.50
N VAL A 24 -22.82 15.44 -48.60
CA VAL A 24 -22.54 14.53 -47.45
C VAL A 24 -21.66 15.31 -46.46
N LEU A 25 -22.25 15.98 -45.48
CA LEU A 25 -21.68 16.37 -44.16
C LEU A 25 -22.57 17.44 -43.48
N LEU A 26 -23.88 17.21 -43.49
CA LEU A 26 -24.85 17.99 -42.73
C LEU A 26 -25.65 17.03 -41.84
N SER A 27 -24.94 16.44 -40.88
CA SER A 27 -25.49 15.63 -39.81
C SER A 27 -24.43 15.53 -38.71
N VAL A 28 -24.90 15.56 -37.45
CA VAL A 28 -24.12 15.54 -36.21
C VAL A 28 -23.65 16.91 -35.70
N LEU A 29 -24.58 17.86 -35.61
CA LEU A 29 -24.67 18.72 -34.41
C LEU A 29 -25.34 17.89 -33.31
N TRP A 30 -24.60 16.93 -32.76
CA TRP A 30 -24.88 16.41 -31.43
C TRP A 30 -24.26 17.42 -30.46
N VAL A 31 -25.09 18.36 -30.00
CA VAL A 31 -24.83 19.05 -28.74
C VAL A 31 -24.82 17.95 -27.69
N GLY A 32 -23.62 17.53 -27.33
CA GLY A 32 -23.40 16.59 -26.24
C GLY A 32 -24.18 17.09 -25.05
N THR A 33 -25.13 16.29 -24.60
CA THR A 33 -25.69 16.37 -23.26
C THR A 33 -24.52 16.55 -22.31
N ALA A 34 -24.43 17.74 -21.70
CA ALA A 34 -23.60 17.97 -20.55
C ALA A 34 -23.81 16.76 -19.63
N SER A 35 -22.76 15.95 -19.48
CA SER A 35 -22.76 14.88 -18.51
C SER A 35 -23.20 15.51 -17.21
N ALA A 36 -24.29 14.99 -16.65
CA ALA A 36 -24.76 15.33 -15.33
C ALA A 36 -23.51 15.41 -14.45
N VAL A 37 -23.29 16.58 -13.84
CA VAL A 37 -22.31 16.76 -12.78
C VAL A 37 -22.78 15.83 -11.69
N ASP A 38 -22.26 14.60 -11.74
CA ASP A 38 -22.39 13.62 -10.69
C ASP A 38 -21.92 14.35 -9.45
N LYS A 39 -22.82 14.54 -8.48
CA LYS A 39 -22.57 15.32 -7.27
C LYS A 39 -21.20 14.88 -6.76
N GLU A 40 -20.21 15.77 -6.83
CA GLU A 40 -18.82 15.45 -6.50
C GLU A 40 -18.83 14.75 -5.14
N LYS A 41 -18.59 13.43 -5.15
CA LYS A 41 -18.35 12.70 -3.92
C LYS A 41 -17.19 13.44 -3.24
N PRO A 42 -17.26 13.67 -1.90
CA PRO A 42 -16.15 14.28 -1.18
C PRO A 42 -14.85 13.60 -1.60
N ILE A 43 -13.90 14.38 -2.12
CA ILE A 43 -12.60 13.87 -2.58
C ILE A 43 -11.95 13.24 -1.36
N ASN A 44 -11.85 11.90 -1.35
CA ASN A 44 -11.17 11.20 -0.29
C ASN A 44 -9.66 11.40 -0.52
N PRO A 45 -8.90 11.97 0.44
CA PRO A 45 -7.47 12.24 0.27
C PRO A 45 -6.64 10.96 0.10
N PHE A 46 -7.23 9.79 0.34
CA PHE A 46 -6.65 8.46 0.13
C PHE A 46 -7.24 7.73 -1.09
N ASP A 47 -7.98 8.42 -1.96
CA ASP A 47 -8.42 7.88 -3.25
C ASP A 47 -7.30 7.98 -4.29
N TYR A 48 -6.27 7.16 -4.06
CA TYR A 48 -5.16 6.97 -4.97
C TYR A 48 -5.63 6.13 -6.17
N ASN A 49 -6.44 6.72 -7.05
CA ASN A 49 -6.93 6.10 -8.29
C ASN A 49 -5.74 5.80 -9.23
N PHE A 50 -5.11 4.65 -9.06
CA PHE A 50 -4.03 4.18 -9.91
C PHE A 50 -4.49 2.94 -10.67
N CYS A 51 -4.97 3.18 -11.90
CA CYS A 51 -5.44 2.24 -12.92
C CYS A 51 -6.85 1.67 -12.69
N GLY A 52 -7.81 2.09 -13.53
CA GLY A 52 -9.07 1.36 -13.75
C GLY A 52 -10.27 1.79 -12.91
N GLY A 53 -10.19 2.87 -12.14
CA GLY A 53 -11.31 3.41 -11.35
C GLY A 53 -11.59 2.65 -10.04
N GLU A 54 -10.71 1.71 -9.65
CA GLU A 54 -10.75 1.05 -8.36
C GLU A 54 -9.73 1.68 -7.40
N ARG A 55 -10.12 1.78 -6.13
CA ARG A 55 -9.29 2.30 -5.05
C ARG A 55 -8.08 1.40 -4.80
N VAL A 56 -6.89 1.98 -4.73
CA VAL A 56 -5.64 1.25 -4.45
C VAL A 56 -5.17 1.57 -3.04
N TYR A 57 -4.99 0.51 -2.24
CA TYR A 57 -4.53 0.60 -0.86
C TYR A 57 -3.01 0.40 -0.75
N PRO A 58 -2.36 0.87 0.32
CA PRO A 58 -0.94 0.61 0.53
C PRO A 58 -0.66 -0.88 0.64
N ILE A 59 0.52 -1.29 0.20
CA ILE A 59 1.06 -2.60 0.52
C ILE A 59 1.76 -2.46 1.87
N VAL A 60 1.36 -3.26 2.85
CA VAL A 60 2.04 -3.35 4.15
C VAL A 60 2.47 -4.78 4.37
N GLY A 61 3.73 -5.00 4.74
CA GLY A 61 4.24 -6.32 5.10
C GLY A 61 4.95 -6.26 6.44
N VAL A 62 4.64 -7.17 7.35
CA VAL A 62 5.20 -7.22 8.70
C VAL A 62 5.78 -8.61 8.95
N ASN A 63 7.03 -8.67 9.41
CA ASN A 63 7.64 -9.86 9.98
C ASN A 63 7.85 -9.65 11.47
N ILE A 64 7.37 -10.57 12.30
CA ILE A 64 7.42 -10.49 13.77
C ILE A 64 8.07 -11.77 14.29
N ALA A 65 9.06 -11.64 15.16
CA ALA A 65 9.70 -12.80 15.76
C ALA A 65 10.26 -12.48 17.15
N THR A 66 10.35 -13.53 17.97
CA THR A 66 11.21 -13.56 19.16
C THR A 66 12.55 -14.20 18.79
N ALA A 67 13.51 -14.19 19.72
CA ALA A 67 14.82 -14.81 19.53
C ALA A 67 14.72 -16.28 19.08
N CYS A 68 13.89 -17.04 19.79
CA CYS A 68 13.76 -18.49 19.71
C CYS A 68 12.49 -18.98 19.02
N GLY A 69 11.60 -18.07 18.62
CA GLY A 69 10.32 -18.39 17.98
C GLY A 69 10.35 -18.37 16.45
N PRO A 70 9.29 -18.81 15.77
CA PRO A 70 9.21 -18.76 14.33
C PRO A 70 9.08 -17.31 13.82
N ARG A 71 9.34 -17.11 12.53
CA ARG A 71 9.02 -15.85 11.85
C ARG A 71 7.55 -15.81 11.49
N ASN A 72 6.78 -14.97 12.16
CA ASN A 72 5.37 -14.72 11.86
C ASN A 72 5.25 -13.63 10.80
N GLN A 73 4.29 -13.76 9.88
CA GLN A 73 4.09 -12.81 8.79
C GLN A 73 2.64 -12.37 8.71
N ILE A 74 2.43 -11.06 8.51
CA ILE A 74 1.14 -10.46 8.19
C ILE A 74 1.35 -9.49 7.03
N ALA A 75 0.46 -9.48 6.05
CA ALA A 75 0.54 -8.59 4.91
C ALA A 75 -0.83 -8.04 4.49
N LEU A 76 -0.86 -6.76 4.11
CA LEU A 76 -1.94 -6.12 3.38
C LEU A 76 -1.52 -5.95 1.92
N GLY A 77 -2.28 -6.52 0.99
CA GLY A 77 -2.06 -6.38 -0.45
C GLY A 77 -2.81 -5.18 -1.06
N ARG A 78 -2.37 -4.74 -2.25
CA ARG A 78 -2.93 -3.57 -2.97
C ARG A 78 -4.45 -3.55 -3.13
N ARG A 79 -5.08 -4.72 -3.22
CA ARG A 79 -6.52 -4.90 -3.40
C ARG A 79 -7.27 -5.10 -2.08
N GLY A 80 -6.66 -4.73 -0.96
CA GLY A 80 -7.26 -4.79 0.37
C GLY A 80 -7.38 -6.19 0.96
N LYS A 81 -6.59 -7.15 0.48
CA LYS A 81 -6.54 -8.50 1.05
C LYS A 81 -5.53 -8.52 2.19
N ILE A 82 -5.96 -8.85 3.39
CA ILE A 82 -5.06 -9.20 4.48
C ILE A 82 -4.72 -10.69 4.39
N SER A 83 -3.45 -11.04 4.62
CA SER A 83 -2.94 -12.41 4.60
C SER A 83 -1.99 -12.61 5.76
N TRP A 84 -1.93 -13.82 6.32
CA TRP A 84 -1.00 -14.15 7.39
C TRP A 84 -0.46 -15.56 7.25
N VAL A 85 0.74 -15.77 7.79
CA VAL A 85 1.39 -17.07 7.92
C VAL A 85 2.08 -17.11 9.28
N PHE A 86 1.62 -18.02 10.13
CA PHE A 86 2.17 -18.34 11.46
C PHE A 86 2.64 -19.81 11.44
N PRO A 87 3.94 -20.06 11.20
CA PRO A 87 4.49 -21.40 11.03
C PRO A 87 4.25 -22.32 12.23
N ALA A 88 4.34 -23.64 12.03
CA ALA A 88 4.34 -24.61 13.14
C ALA A 88 5.48 -24.34 14.13
N TYR A 89 5.23 -24.53 15.43
CA TYR A 89 6.24 -24.38 16.49
C TYR A 89 5.85 -25.21 17.72
N GLY A 90 6.78 -26.03 18.22
CA GLY A 90 6.47 -26.98 19.30
C GLY A 90 5.32 -27.92 18.92
N SER A 91 4.29 -27.98 19.77
CA SER A 91 3.06 -28.76 19.52
C SER A 91 1.99 -28.01 18.72
N GLU A 92 2.20 -26.74 18.40
CA GLU A 92 1.20 -25.92 17.71
C GLU A 92 1.26 -26.07 16.19
N LEU A 93 0.10 -26.31 15.57
CA LEU A 93 -0.07 -26.41 14.12
C LEU A 93 0.16 -25.08 13.40
N GLU A 94 0.64 -25.14 12.16
CA GLU A 94 0.71 -23.98 11.28
C GLU A 94 -0.66 -23.34 11.07
N ARG A 95 -0.71 -22.01 11.03
CA ARG A 95 -1.91 -21.26 10.71
C ARG A 95 -1.61 -20.27 9.61
N SER A 96 -2.43 -20.28 8.57
CA SER A 96 -2.34 -19.30 7.50
C SER A 96 -3.72 -19.04 6.95
N GLY A 97 -3.90 -17.86 6.37
CA GLY A 97 -5.18 -17.47 5.85
C GLY A 97 -5.10 -16.15 5.13
N SER A 98 -6.20 -15.82 4.46
CA SER A 98 -6.32 -14.54 3.78
C SER A 98 -7.77 -14.24 3.45
N PHE A 99 -8.17 -12.98 3.60
CA PHE A 99 -9.50 -12.52 3.21
C PHE A 99 -9.46 -11.02 2.88
N ARG A 100 -10.53 -10.52 2.25
CA ARG A 100 -10.66 -9.11 1.91
C ARG A 100 -11.28 -8.35 3.07
N LEU A 101 -10.64 -7.25 3.47
CA LEU A 101 -11.16 -6.33 4.48
C LEU A 101 -12.28 -5.45 3.91
N THR A 102 -13.12 -4.87 4.78
CA THR A 102 -14.11 -3.87 4.36
C THR A 102 -13.42 -2.55 3.99
N ASP A 103 -14.10 -1.69 3.25
CA ASP A 103 -13.51 -0.41 2.84
C ASP A 103 -13.21 0.49 4.06
N GLU A 104 -14.02 0.42 5.12
CA GLU A 104 -13.77 1.16 6.38
C GLU A 104 -12.50 0.69 7.07
N GLN A 105 -12.28 -0.64 7.13
CA GLN A 105 -11.06 -1.23 7.69
C GLN A 105 -9.84 -0.84 6.86
N LEU A 106 -10.00 -0.80 5.53
CA LEU A 106 -8.92 -0.43 4.62
C LEU A 106 -8.57 1.05 4.72
N ASP A 107 -9.56 1.91 4.95
CA ASP A 107 -9.34 3.34 5.19
C ASP A 107 -8.60 3.59 6.50
N GLU A 108 -8.97 2.88 7.58
CA GLU A 108 -8.26 2.94 8.85
C GLU A 108 -6.79 2.52 8.70
N LEU A 109 -6.53 1.35 8.08
CA LEU A 109 -5.16 0.86 7.88
C LEU A 109 -4.36 1.78 6.95
N SER A 110 -5.00 2.37 5.94
CA SER A 110 -4.35 3.31 5.02
C SER A 110 -3.92 4.59 5.73
N LEU A 111 -4.76 5.10 6.63
CA LEU A 111 -4.43 6.26 7.46
C LEU A 111 -3.21 5.97 8.34
N TYR A 112 -3.20 4.86 9.07
CA TYR A 112 -2.05 4.50 9.91
C TYR A 112 -0.78 4.28 9.07
N ALA A 113 -0.89 3.66 7.90
CA ALA A 113 0.24 3.47 6.98
C ALA A 113 0.82 4.80 6.47
N GLU A 114 -0.03 5.80 6.19
CA GLU A 114 0.42 7.13 5.81
C GLU A 114 1.21 7.80 6.94
N VAL A 115 0.71 7.72 8.19
CA VAL A 115 1.41 8.27 9.36
C VAL A 115 2.76 7.57 9.56
N VAL A 116 2.83 6.26 9.37
CA VAL A 116 4.10 5.52 9.42
C VAL A 116 5.09 6.00 8.36
N MET A 117 4.64 6.24 7.12
CA MET A 117 5.50 6.71 6.02
C MET A 117 6.16 8.07 6.29
N VAL A 118 5.49 8.96 7.02
CA VAL A 118 6.02 10.30 7.35
C VAL A 118 6.73 10.36 8.70
N SER A 119 6.60 9.31 9.52
CA SER A 119 7.33 9.18 10.77
C SER A 119 8.78 8.76 10.54
N ASN A 120 9.70 9.25 11.39
CA ASN A 120 11.10 8.84 11.32
C ASN A 120 11.25 7.43 11.87
N SER A 121 11.92 6.56 11.11
CA SER A 121 12.31 5.22 11.57
C SER A 121 13.39 5.36 12.64
N GLN A 122 13.11 4.90 13.86
CA GLN A 122 14.08 4.81 14.94
C GLN A 122 14.63 3.39 15.01
N ALA A 123 15.85 3.22 15.55
CA ALA A 123 16.32 1.90 15.91
C ALA A 123 15.42 1.35 17.04
N PRO A 124 15.09 0.05 17.05
CA PRO A 124 14.32 -0.52 18.14
C PRO A 124 15.10 -0.49 19.44
N ASP A 125 14.38 -0.30 20.54
CA ASP A 125 14.89 -0.59 21.87
C ASP A 125 15.05 -2.11 22.08
N ASN A 126 15.84 -2.46 23.08
CA ASN A 126 16.01 -3.85 23.47
C ASN A 126 14.66 -4.45 23.90
N SER A 127 14.23 -5.52 23.25
CA SER A 127 12.93 -6.16 23.55
C SER A 127 12.95 -7.65 23.24
N HIS A 128 12.03 -8.41 23.84
CA HIS A 128 11.82 -9.83 23.58
C HIS A 128 11.16 -10.09 22.22
N VAL A 129 10.40 -9.13 21.70
CA VAL A 129 9.69 -9.22 20.42
C VAL A 129 10.07 -8.03 19.56
N LEU A 130 10.67 -8.31 18.41
CA LEU A 130 11.00 -7.29 17.41
C LEU A 130 10.26 -7.58 16.11
N TYR A 131 9.92 -6.52 15.38
CA TYR A 131 9.26 -6.63 14.09
C TYR A 131 9.85 -5.68 13.06
N LYS A 132 9.80 -6.12 11.80
CA LYS A 132 10.20 -5.34 10.63
C LYS A 132 9.00 -5.15 9.73
N MET A 133 8.65 -3.90 9.48
CA MET A 133 7.50 -3.48 8.70
C MET A 133 7.97 -2.75 7.43
N GLY A 134 7.43 -3.13 6.29
CA GLY A 134 7.56 -2.40 5.04
C GLY A 134 6.21 -1.79 4.66
N VAL A 135 6.19 -0.50 4.34
CA VAL A 135 5.01 0.21 3.83
C VAL A 135 5.33 0.76 2.44
N ASN A 136 4.44 0.52 1.49
CA ASN A 136 4.61 0.96 0.10
C ASN A 136 3.29 1.50 -0.45
N PHE A 137 3.28 2.79 -0.72
CA PHE A 137 2.27 3.46 -1.53
C PHE A 137 2.76 3.57 -2.98
N SER A 138 1.84 3.38 -3.94
CA SER A 138 2.16 3.52 -5.36
C SER A 138 2.85 4.85 -5.64
N ALA A 139 3.88 4.84 -6.49
CA ALA A 139 4.66 6.02 -6.89
C ALA A 139 5.43 6.74 -5.75
N ARG A 140 5.54 6.15 -4.56
CA ARG A 140 6.36 6.66 -3.46
C ARG A 140 7.50 5.71 -3.12
N LYS A 141 8.59 6.25 -2.57
CA LYS A 141 9.69 5.42 -2.06
C LYS A 141 9.16 4.61 -0.86
N PRO A 142 9.36 3.28 -0.82
CA PRO A 142 8.89 2.47 0.30
C PRO A 142 9.60 2.89 1.60
N ALA A 143 8.85 2.85 2.70
CA ALA A 143 9.39 3.01 4.05
C ALA A 143 9.61 1.64 4.70
N TYR A 144 10.69 1.51 5.45
CA TYR A 144 10.98 0.34 6.26
C TYR A 144 11.19 0.77 7.71
N VAL A 145 10.41 0.17 8.59
CA VAL A 145 10.45 0.41 10.03
C VAL A 145 10.94 -0.85 10.73
N TYR A 146 11.82 -0.66 11.69
CA TYR A 146 12.28 -1.72 12.57
C TYR A 146 12.03 -1.28 14.00
N SER A 147 11.23 -2.03 14.75
CA SER A 147 10.73 -1.58 16.06
C SER A 147 10.47 -2.75 17.01
N SER A 148 10.37 -2.44 18.30
CA SER A 148 9.98 -3.36 19.37
C SER A 148 8.46 -3.41 19.51
N MET A 149 7.91 -4.61 19.59
CA MET A 149 6.48 -4.76 19.89
C MET A 149 6.26 -4.56 21.39
N ASN A 150 5.60 -3.47 21.76
CA ASN A 150 5.22 -3.12 23.13
C ASN A 150 3.88 -2.34 23.13
N ASP A 151 3.42 -1.95 24.32
CA ASP A 151 2.18 -1.18 24.48
C ASP A 151 2.38 0.34 24.31
N GLU A 152 3.62 0.79 24.11
CA GLU A 152 3.91 2.20 23.87
C GLU A 152 3.37 2.64 22.51
N TYR A 153 2.73 3.81 22.50
CA TYR A 153 2.24 4.38 21.27
C TYR A 153 3.40 4.84 20.38
N THR A 154 3.57 4.13 19.28
CA THR A 154 4.30 4.59 18.10
C THR A 154 3.39 4.41 16.87
N PRO A 155 3.55 5.21 15.80
CA PRO A 155 2.78 5.00 14.57
C PRO A 155 2.87 3.56 14.05
N SER A 156 4.06 2.95 14.15
CA SER A 156 4.29 1.58 13.69
C SER A 156 3.67 0.54 14.61
N ASN A 157 3.65 0.73 15.93
CA ASN A 157 2.93 -0.18 16.85
C ASN A 157 1.43 -0.07 16.65
N LYS A 158 0.91 1.15 16.44
CA LYS A 158 -0.51 1.36 16.19
C LYS A 158 -0.96 0.64 14.91
N LEU A 159 -0.19 0.75 13.82
CA LEU A 159 -0.47 0.02 12.59
C LEU A 159 -0.36 -1.50 12.79
N LEU A 160 0.67 -1.98 13.49
CA LEU A 160 0.85 -3.40 13.79
C LEU A 160 -0.37 -3.98 14.53
N HIS A 161 -0.76 -3.35 15.63
CA HIS A 161 -1.90 -3.76 16.45
C HIS A 161 -3.21 -3.72 15.67
N ALA A 162 -3.42 -2.70 14.83
CA ALA A 162 -4.58 -2.62 13.96
C ALA A 162 -4.62 -3.78 12.95
N MET A 163 -3.50 -4.09 12.28
CA MET A 163 -3.41 -5.23 11.38
C MET A 163 -3.67 -6.56 12.10
N GLN A 164 -3.09 -6.75 13.30
CA GLN A 164 -3.31 -7.96 14.10
C GLN A 164 -4.76 -8.12 14.54
N SER A 165 -5.48 -7.02 14.82
CA SER A 165 -6.89 -7.08 15.21
C SER A 165 -7.81 -7.65 14.13
N HIS A 166 -7.36 -7.63 12.86
CA HIS A 166 -8.09 -8.23 11.74
C HIS A 166 -7.62 -9.65 11.42
N VAL A 167 -6.57 -10.16 12.06
CA VAL A 167 -6.14 -11.54 11.87
C VAL A 167 -6.83 -12.40 12.94
N PRO A 168 -7.62 -13.42 12.56
CA PRO A 168 -8.34 -14.26 13.53
C PRO A 168 -7.38 -15.15 14.35
N ASP A 169 -6.21 -15.44 13.80
CA ASP A 169 -5.16 -16.19 14.46
C ASP A 169 -4.20 -15.28 15.24
N LYS A 170 -3.58 -15.82 16.28
CA LYS A 170 -2.54 -15.12 17.03
C LYS A 170 -1.16 -15.52 16.54
N PRO A 171 -0.21 -14.57 16.42
CA PRO A 171 1.18 -14.89 16.10
C PRO A 171 1.79 -15.72 17.24
N LYS A 172 2.72 -16.60 16.88
CA LYS A 172 3.42 -17.45 17.85
C LYS A 172 4.66 -16.75 18.36
N LEU A 173 4.60 -16.31 19.60
CA LEU A 173 5.66 -15.52 20.25
C LEU A 173 6.05 -16.21 21.56
N PRO A 174 6.86 -17.29 21.50
CA PRO A 174 7.31 -17.98 22.71
C PRO A 174 8.17 -17.05 23.57
N GLU A 175 8.03 -17.16 24.89
CA GLU A 175 8.87 -16.44 25.85
C GLU A 175 10.31 -16.96 25.73
N CYS A 176 11.20 -16.09 25.26
CA CYS A 176 12.63 -16.37 25.19
C CYS A 176 13.33 -15.59 26.31
N GLU A 177 14.24 -16.23 27.04
CA GLU A 177 14.99 -15.61 28.14
C GLU A 177 15.83 -14.40 27.70
N GLU A 178 16.23 -14.37 26.42
CA GLU A 178 17.14 -13.37 25.87
C GLU A 178 16.37 -12.19 25.23
N SER A 179 16.75 -10.96 25.61
CA SER A 179 16.32 -9.73 24.93
C SER A 179 17.13 -9.51 23.65
N LEU A 180 16.50 -8.99 22.61
CA LEU A 180 17.12 -8.72 21.32
C LEU A 180 17.51 -7.23 21.21
N SER A 181 18.76 -6.94 20.84
CA SER A 181 19.26 -5.57 20.60
C SER A 181 19.66 -5.31 19.14
N PHE A 182 20.10 -6.34 18.42
CA PHE A 182 20.47 -6.28 16.99
C PHE A 182 20.02 -7.57 16.30
N PHE A 183 18.83 -7.57 15.74
CA PHE A 183 18.22 -8.74 15.13
C PHE A 183 17.50 -8.31 13.85
N ASP A 184 17.30 -9.19 12.88
CA ASP A 184 16.36 -8.92 11.80
C ASP A 184 15.30 -10.03 11.84
N PRO A 185 14.03 -9.72 12.12
CA PRO A 185 12.93 -10.70 12.18
C PRO A 185 12.77 -11.51 10.89
N THR A 186 13.36 -11.07 9.78
CA THR A 186 13.35 -11.79 8.52
C THR A 186 14.37 -12.92 8.45
N MET A 187 15.39 -12.93 9.30
CA MET A 187 16.41 -14.00 9.38
C MET A 187 15.79 -15.34 9.79
N ARG A 188 16.49 -16.44 9.50
CA ARG A 188 16.11 -17.77 9.99
C ARG A 188 16.37 -17.89 11.48
N MET A 189 15.66 -18.81 12.14
CA MET A 189 15.76 -19.01 13.59
C MET A 189 17.16 -19.44 14.01
N GLU A 190 17.79 -20.32 13.23
CA GLU A 190 19.12 -20.86 13.52
C GLU A 190 20.17 -19.76 13.48
N ASP A 191 20.13 -18.89 12.46
CA ASP A 191 21.06 -17.77 12.29
C ASP A 191 20.95 -16.78 13.46
N ARG A 192 19.72 -16.56 13.93
CA ARG A 192 19.43 -15.66 15.04
C ARG A 192 19.99 -16.19 16.36
N LEU A 193 19.81 -17.48 16.64
CA LEU A 193 20.40 -18.13 17.81
C LEU A 193 21.94 -18.11 17.77
N GLN A 194 22.55 -18.24 16.59
CA GLN A 194 24.01 -18.11 16.43
C GLN A 194 24.51 -16.70 16.74
N LEU A 195 23.79 -15.67 16.27
CA LEU A 195 24.13 -14.28 16.58
C LEU A 195 24.08 -14.00 18.09
N ILE A 196 23.04 -14.46 18.77
CA ILE A 196 22.91 -14.21 20.21
C ILE A 196 24.01 -14.94 21.00
N LYS A 197 24.30 -16.20 20.66
CA LYS A 197 25.41 -16.95 21.27
C LYS A 197 26.76 -16.24 21.08
N SER A 198 27.02 -15.71 19.88
CA SER A 198 28.29 -15.02 19.60
C SER A 198 28.40 -13.66 20.31
N ALA A 199 27.29 -12.91 20.44
CA ALA A 199 27.22 -11.68 21.22
C ALA A 199 27.52 -11.95 22.71
N ASN A 200 26.84 -12.94 23.31
CA ASN A 200 27.02 -13.31 24.72
C ASN A 200 28.46 -13.77 25.04
N ASN A 201 29.09 -14.51 24.12
CA ASN A 201 30.50 -14.93 24.27
C ASN A 201 31.46 -13.73 24.21
N THR A 202 31.17 -12.74 23.38
CA THR A 202 32.00 -11.53 23.25
C THR A 202 31.94 -10.67 24.51
N GLU A 203 30.76 -10.51 25.12
CA GLU A 203 30.62 -9.80 26.39
C GLU A 203 31.34 -10.49 27.54
N ARG A 204 31.21 -11.81 27.65
CA ARG A 204 31.94 -12.62 28.66
C ARG A 204 33.45 -12.47 28.53
N GLN A 205 33.99 -12.45 27.31
CA GLN A 205 35.42 -12.24 27.08
C GLN A 205 35.88 -10.82 27.43
N LYS A 206 35.05 -9.80 27.23
CA LYS A 206 35.35 -8.42 27.64
C LYS A 206 35.39 -8.28 29.16
N LEU A 207 34.41 -8.87 29.85
CA LEU A 207 34.34 -8.89 31.32
C LEU A 207 35.52 -9.64 31.95
N ALA A 208 35.93 -10.78 31.37
CA ALA A 208 37.06 -11.56 31.85
C ALA A 208 38.44 -10.89 31.64
N LYS A 209 38.54 -9.89 30.75
CA LYS A 209 39.78 -9.10 30.51
C LYS A 209 39.85 -7.83 31.38
N GLN A 210 38.80 -7.52 32.13
CA GLN A 210 38.74 -6.37 33.03
C GLN A 210 38.94 -6.76 34.51
N GLN A 211 39.13 -8.05 34.78
CA GLN A 211 39.54 -8.61 36.08
C GLN A 211 41.03 -8.97 36.04
#